data_AF-A0A943RGR2-F1
#
_entry.id   AF-A0A943RGR2-F1
#
_cell.length_a   1.000
_cell.length_b   1.000
_cell.length_c   1.000
_cell.angle_alpha   90.00
_cell.angle_beta   90.00
_cell.angle_gamma   90.00
#
_symmetry.space_group_name_H-M   'P 1'
#
loop_
_entity.id
_entity.type
_entity.pdbx_description
1 polymer ?
#
loop_
_entity_poly.entity_id
_entity_poly.type
_entity_poly.pdbx_seq_one_letter_code
_entity_poly.pdbx_strand_id
1 'polypeptide(L)' 'MEQVISVKPEELSCLVGNLFAELEPPCEALHSVGLTLCGRTPTGRPASLLIVQNYCVFRGEAEDLAAARRPCVDRRCRRG' A
#
# COMPACT_ATOMS: atom_id res chain seq x y z
N MET A 1 6.84 -0.46 11.98
CA MET A 1 7.82 0.55 11.55
C MET A 1 7.14 1.61 10.68
N GLU A 2 7.63 2.84 10.61
CA GLU A 2 7.16 3.87 9.65
C GLU A 2 8.26 4.19 8.63
N GLN A 3 7.90 4.27 7.34
CA GLN A 3 8.83 4.55 6.24
C GLN A 3 8.20 5.49 5.21
N VAL A 4 8.93 6.56 4.85
CA VAL A 4 8.56 7.42 3.71
C VAL A 4 9.11 6.80 2.44
N ILE A 5 8.25 6.59 1.45
CA ILE A 5 8.62 5.99 0.18
C ILE A 5 8.19 6.89 -0.98
N SER A 6 9.04 6.96 -2.00
CA SER A 6 8.67 7.48 -3.31
C SER A 6 8.45 6.31 -4.26
N VAL A 7 7.38 6.38 -5.03
CA VAL A 7 6.94 5.36 -5.98
C VAL A 7 6.47 6.11 -7.22
N LYS A 8 6.80 5.62 -8.42
CA LYS A 8 6.27 6.23 -9.63
C LYS A 8 4.74 6.08 -9.65
N PRO A 9 3.98 7.06 -10.17
CA PRO A 9 2.53 6.96 -10.23
C PRO A 9 2.01 5.69 -10.91
N GLU A 10 2.72 5.25 -11.95
CA GLU A 10 2.46 4.02 -12.72
C GLU A 10 2.65 2.72 -11.90
N GLU A 11 3.47 2.75 -10.86
CA GLU A 11 3.76 1.59 -10.01
C GLU A 11 2.93 1.60 -8.71
N LEU A 12 2.30 2.73 -8.36
CA LEU A 12 1.57 2.90 -7.12
C LEU A 12 0.40 1.92 -7.00
N SER A 13 -0.40 1.78 -8.06
CA SER A 13 -1.52 0.83 -8.10
C SER A 13 -1.06 -0.61 -7.85
N CYS A 14 0.11 -0.97 -8.38
CA CYS A 14 0.67 -2.30 -8.21
C CYS A 14 1.25 -2.51 -6.81
N LEU A 15 1.91 -1.49 -6.25
CA LEU A 15 2.36 -1.54 -4.87
C LEU A 15 1.16 -1.74 -3.94
N VAL A 16 0.08 -0.98 -4.10
CA VAL A 16 -1.13 -1.13 -3.28
C VAL A 16 -1.71 -2.54 -3.40
N GLY A 17 -1.88 -3.05 -4.64
CA GLY A 17 -2.43 -4.39 -4.87
C GLY A 17 -1.53 -5.54 -4.43
N ASN A 18 -0.21 -5.32 -4.36
CA ASN A 18 0.73 -6.30 -3.81
C ASN A 18 0.82 -6.22 -2.28
N LEU A 19 0.66 -5.03 -1.72
CA LEU A 19 0.85 -4.75 -0.30
C LEU A 19 -0.33 -5.21 0.54
N PHE A 20 -1.57 -5.05 0.05
CA PHE A 20 -2.77 -5.40 0.79
C PHE A 20 -3.41 -6.67 0.22
N ALA A 21 -3.55 -7.68 1.07
CA ALA A 21 -4.39 -8.84 0.80
C ALA A 21 -5.87 -8.51 1.00
N GLU A 22 -6.16 -7.68 2.00
CA GLU A 22 -7.49 -7.19 2.35
C GLU A 22 -7.40 -5.78 2.93
N LEU A 23 -8.44 -4.98 2.69
CA LEU A 23 -8.61 -3.67 3.32
C LEU A 23 -9.55 -3.83 4.50
N GLU A 24 -9.12 -3.36 5.67
CA GLU A 24 -9.89 -3.46 6.91
C GLU A 24 -10.11 -2.04 7.47
N PRO A 25 -11.35 -1.52 7.44
CA PRO A 25 -11.71 -0.34 8.21
C PRO A 25 -11.95 -0.71 9.68
N PRO A 26 -11.79 0.23 10.63
CA PRO A 26 -11.37 1.61 10.43
C PRO A 26 -9.85 1.78 10.34
N CYS A 27 -9.40 2.78 9.59
CA CYS A 27 -8.05 3.30 9.74
C CYS A 27 -7.94 4.05 11.07
N GLU A 28 -6.92 3.76 11.88
CA GLU A 28 -6.70 4.44 13.17
C GLU A 28 -6.49 5.95 13.03
N ALA A 29 -5.92 6.40 11.90
CA ALA A 29 -5.70 7.80 11.60
C ALA A 29 -6.28 8.16 10.21
N LEU A 30 -7.21 9.12 10.20
CA LEU A 30 -7.67 9.78 8.99
C LEU A 30 -6.80 11.03 8.77
N HIS A 31 -6.08 11.05 7.65
CA HIS A 31 -5.24 12.19 7.29
C HIS A 31 -5.96 13.08 6.27
N SER A 32 -6.16 14.36 6.59
CA SER A 32 -6.84 15.34 5.71
C SER A 32 -6.05 15.72 4.46
N VAL A 33 -4.77 15.35 4.40
CA VAL A 33 -3.82 15.75 3.35
C VAL A 33 -3.67 14.71 2.23
N GLY A 34 -4.36 13.57 2.31
CA GLY A 34 -4.20 12.49 1.35
C GLY A 34 -5.18 11.33 1.53
N LEU A 35 -4.92 10.24 0.81
CA LEU A 35 -5.71 9.00 0.89
C LEU A 35 -5.01 8.02 1.81
N THR A 36 -5.69 7.55 2.86
CA THR A 36 -5.16 6.52 3.76
C THR A 36 -5.81 5.17 3.47
N LEU A 37 -4.99 4.15 3.24
CA LEU A 37 -5.41 2.76 3.10
C LEU A 37 -4.92 1.97 4.31
N CYS A 38 -5.79 1.14 4.90
CA CYS A 38 -5.45 0.26 6.01
C CYS A 38 -6.00 -1.13 5.78
N GLY A 39 -5.31 -2.13 6.29
CA GLY A 39 -5.71 -3.52 6.12
C GLY A 39 -4.58 -4.47 6.49
N ARG A 40 -4.59 -5.66 5.89
CA ARG A 40 -3.58 -6.69 6.14
C ARG A 40 -2.72 -6.95 4.94
N THR A 41 -1.45 -7.21 5.22
CA THR A 41 -0.48 -7.71 4.25
C THR A 41 -0.76 -9.18 3.92
N PRO A 42 -0.19 -9.73 2.83
CA PRO A 42 -0.29 -11.16 2.53
C PRO A 42 0.22 -12.09 3.64
N THR A 43 1.05 -11.58 4.55
CA THR A 43 1.51 -12.34 5.73
C THR A 43 0.57 -12.23 6.93
N GLY A 44 -0.58 -11.55 6.78
CA GLY A 44 -1.61 -11.36 7.81
C GLY A 44 -1.29 -10.25 8.81
N ARG A 45 -0.21 -9.49 8.60
CA ARG A 45 0.20 -8.40 9.49
C ARG A 45 -0.55 -7.11 9.14
N PRO A 46 -0.90 -6.27 10.14
CA PRO A 46 -1.54 -5.00 9.87
C PRO A 46 -0.57 -4.03 9.17
N ALA A 47 -1.09 -3.28 8.20
CA ALA A 47 -0.36 -2.23 7.52
C ALA A 47 -1.25 -1.03 7.22
N SER A 48 -0.63 0.14 7.06
CA SER A 48 -1.27 1.35 6.59
C SER A 48 -0.39 2.07 5.56
N LEU A 49 -1.01 2.67 4.57
CA LEU A 49 -0.35 3.44 3.54
C LEU A 49 -1.09 4.77 3.36
N LEU A 50 -0.43 5.86 3.73
CA LEU A 50 -0.88 7.21 3.41
C LEU A 50 -0.27 7.60 2.07
N ILE A 51 -1.13 7.90 1.10
CA ILE A 51 -0.76 8.36 -0.24
C ILE A 51 -0.93 9.88 -0.26
N VAL A 52 0.18 10.58 -0.46
CA VAL A 52 0.25 12.03 -0.66
C VAL A 52 0.72 12.29 -2.10
N GLN A 53 0.55 13.50 -2.60
CA GLN A 53 0.79 13.85 -4.02
C GLN A 53 2.16 13.38 -4.58
N ASN A 54 3.23 13.45 -3.78
CA ASN A 54 4.60 13.18 -4.26
C ASN A 54 5.29 11.99 -3.55
N TYR A 55 4.70 11.46 -2.48
CA TYR A 55 5.28 10.40 -1.67
C TYR A 55 4.19 9.64 -0.91
N CYS A 56 4.53 8.46 -0.44
CA CYS A 56 3.67 7.70 0.46
C CYS A 56 4.36 7.52 1.82
N VAL A 57 3.57 7.42 2.88
CA VAL A 57 4.02 7.02 4.20
C VAL A 57 3.47 5.65 4.49
N PHE A 58 4.36 4.66 4.56
CA PHE A 58 4.03 3.29 4.91
C PHE A 58 4.22 3.05 6.40
N ARG A 59 3.27 2.36 7.02
CA ARG A 59 3.35 1.85 8.39
C ARG A 59 3.10 0.35 8.39
N GLY A 60 4.04 -0.41 8.91
CA GLY A 60 3.98 -1.87 8.95
C GLY A 60 5.36 -2.48 9.06
N GLU A 61 5.50 -3.73 8.64
CA GLU A 61 6.75 -4.47 8.64
C GLU A 61 7.57 -4.24 7.36
N ALA A 62 8.88 -4.08 7.50
CA ALA A 62 9.76 -3.75 6.37
C ALA A 62 9.83 -4.89 5.34
N GLU A 63 9.71 -6.13 5.79
CA GLU A 63 9.69 -7.33 4.95
C GLU A 63 8.49 -7.33 3.99
N ASP A 64 7.31 -6.96 4.49
CA ASP A 64 6.09 -6.90 3.69
C ASP A 64 6.19 -5.80 2.63
N LEU A 65 6.74 -4.63 2.99
CA LEU A 65 6.99 -3.55 2.04
C LEU A 65 8.00 -3.98 0.97
N ALA A 66 9.09 -4.65 1.36
CA ALA A 66 10.08 -5.16 0.42
C ALA A 66 9.48 -6.19 -0.55
N ALA A 67 8.64 -7.10 -0.05
CA ALA A 67 7.92 -8.07 -0.86
C ALA A 67 6.90 -7.41 -1.82
N ALA A 68 6.27 -6.32 -1.39
CA ALA A 68 5.28 -5.59 -2.19
C ALA A 68 5.89 -4.81 -3.37
N ARG A 69 7.18 -4.45 -3.29
CA ARG A 69 7.94 -3.75 -4.35
C ARG A 69 8.24 -4.59 -5.59
N ARG A 70 7.67 -5.79 -5.69
CA ARG A 70 7.74 -6.59 -6.91
C ARG A 70 6.98 -5.90 -8.06
N PRO A 71 7.35 -6.17 -9.32
CA PRO A 71 6.67 -5.61 -10.48
C PRO A 71 5.16 -5.89 -10.47
N CYS A 72 4.41 -5.06 -11.18
CA CYS A 72 3.04 -5.38 -11.56
C CYS A 72 3.04 -6.76 -12.21
N VAL A 73 2.44 -7.74 -11.56
CA VAL A 73 2.08 -8.96 -12.27
C VAL A 73 1.05 -8.50 -13.30
N ASP A 74 1.28 -8.75 -14.60
CA ASP A 74 0.32 -8.46 -15.69
C ASP A 74 -0.94 -9.32 -15.49
N ARG A 75 -1.68 -9.01 -14.43
CA ARG A 75 -3.06 -9.39 -14.20
C ARG A 75 -3.85 -8.21 -14.71
N ARG A 76 -3.80 -7.98 -16.03
CA ARG A 76 -4.94 -7.35 -16.72
C ARG A 76 -6.19 -7.87 -16.04
N CYS A 77 -6.91 -7.00 -15.34
CA CYS A 77 -8.25 -7.31 -14.87
C CYS A 77 -8.97 -7.83 -16.11
N ARG A 78 -9.24 -9.13 -16.20
CA ARG A 78 -9.90 -9.73 -17.38
C ARG A 78 -11.35 -9.26 -17.55
N ARG A 79 -11.76 -8.22 -16.83
CA ARG A 79 -13.12 -7.68 -16.68
C ARG A 79 -13.08 -6.16 -16.54
N GLY A 80 -12.30 -5.48 -17.38
CA GLY A 80 -12.50 -4.07 -17.67
C GLY A 80 -13.70 -3.90 -18.59
#